data_AF-A0A3N5XII5-F1
#
_entry.id   AF-A0A3N5XII5-F1
#
_cell.length_a   1.000
_cell.length_b   1.000
_cell.length_c   1.000
_cell.angle_alpha   90.00
_cell.angle_beta   90.00
_cell.angle_gamma   90.00
#
_symmetry.space_group_name_H-M   'P 1'
#
loop_
_entity.id
_entity.type
_entity.pdbx_description
1 polymer ?
#
loop_
_entity_poly.entity_id
_entity_poly.type
_entity_poly.pdbx_seq_one_letter_code
_entity_poly.pdbx_strand_id
1 'polypeptide(L)'
;MSFRFSFFGSLPLAFLLLTLGFGKGEGAERLTLLTHPSGALFELKGPTTIRGSSPLPLSAEQQGRYRVRVELSGYETTHGSMALRYQDGSLRLAEASDFRRERILRSLVLPGTGQIREGRTMEGALWTLTTFGASVAALTLEAKYRDAHDRFTASNAALIEFWSAAAEGGTQADEAAYFDLLHETFRLESVATSRLRDRNFTLGALGVYWGLNLIDAALFHPPFRVKEGSDGAVQVDLSEKTGPRRALRSLLYPGLGQCYAGQPLRGGAYAVAATAAGVTALVAHLQYKGGLDRIDALERESASLGAGGSAESEARARIAAERQSAVQRSEDDEETRNIAAIVAGAVYAASVIDALLSSPPSPPVEAAGPRIGFVAPPAGGGFGVGVRVPF
;
A
#
# COMPACT_ATOMS: atom_id res chain seq x y z
N MET A 1 -26.21 52.08 -52.58
CA MET A 1 -24.91 51.37 -52.61
C MET A 1 -25.21 49.92 -52.91
N SER A 2 -24.91 49.51 -54.13
CA SER A 2 -25.27 48.23 -54.73
C SER A 2 -24.17 47.20 -54.47
N PHE A 3 -24.51 45.94 -54.21
CA PHE A 3 -23.85 44.79 -54.85
C PHE A 3 -24.72 43.53 -54.65
N ARG A 4 -25.19 42.98 -55.77
CA ARG A 4 -25.75 41.62 -55.88
C ARG A 4 -24.61 40.64 -56.07
N PHE A 5 -24.73 39.44 -55.51
CA PHE A 5 -24.16 38.24 -56.12
C PHE A 5 -25.08 37.04 -55.85
N SER A 6 -25.67 36.54 -56.93
CA SER A 6 -26.27 35.21 -57.01
C SER A 6 -25.17 34.22 -57.38
N PHE A 7 -25.13 33.04 -56.75
CA PHE A 7 -24.53 31.87 -57.38
C PHE A 7 -25.35 30.61 -57.10
N PHE A 8 -25.85 30.04 -58.19
CA PHE A 8 -26.45 28.73 -58.31
C PHE A 8 -25.37 27.65 -58.13
N GLY A 9 -25.71 26.56 -57.45
CA GLY A 9 -24.84 25.40 -57.30
C GLY A 9 -25.57 24.21 -56.68
N SER A 10 -26.55 23.67 -57.39
CA SER A 10 -27.23 22.42 -57.04
C SER A 10 -26.32 21.23 -57.36
N LEU A 11 -25.79 20.59 -56.33
CA LEU A 11 -25.13 19.28 -56.39
C LEU A 11 -26.07 18.24 -55.74
N PRO A 12 -26.56 17.23 -56.48
CA PRO A 12 -27.22 16.08 -55.87
C PRO A 12 -26.13 15.13 -55.38
N LEU A 13 -25.72 15.24 -54.11
CA LEU A 13 -24.90 14.20 -53.49
C LEU A 13 -25.83 13.08 -53.05
N ALA A 14 -25.79 11.98 -53.80
CA ALA A 14 -26.48 10.74 -53.49
C ALA A 14 -26.13 10.28 -52.07
N PHE A 15 -27.11 10.36 -51.17
CA PHE A 15 -27.05 9.70 -49.88
C PHE A 15 -27.16 8.19 -50.15
N LEU A 16 -26.01 7.53 -50.24
CA LEU A 16 -25.92 6.08 -50.22
C LEU A 16 -26.22 5.64 -48.79
N LEU A 17 -27.51 5.60 -48.45
CA LEU A 17 -28.07 4.94 -47.30
C LEU A 17 -27.69 3.46 -47.42
N LEU A 18 -26.58 3.11 -46.78
CA LEU A 18 -26.18 1.74 -46.51
C LEU A 18 -27.18 1.21 -45.49
N THR A 19 -28.33 0.77 -45.99
CA THR A 19 -29.28 -0.04 -45.23
C THR A 19 -28.57 -1.35 -44.94
N LEU A 20 -27.90 -1.40 -43.79
CA LEU A 20 -27.57 -2.66 -43.13
C LEU A 20 -28.91 -3.35 -42.89
N GLY A 21 -29.28 -4.24 -43.81
CA GLY A 21 -30.39 -5.14 -43.64
C GLY A 21 -30.09 -5.97 -42.40
N PHE A 22 -30.77 -5.66 -41.30
CA PHE A 22 -30.87 -6.55 -40.14
C PHE A 22 -31.68 -7.76 -40.59
N GLY A 23 -31.00 -8.70 -41.24
CA GLY A 23 -31.50 -10.05 -41.45
C GLY A 23 -31.91 -10.59 -40.08
N LYS A 24 -33.12 -11.12 -40.01
CA LYS A 24 -33.67 -11.82 -38.85
C LYS A 24 -32.85 -13.10 -38.68
N GLY A 25 -31.70 -12.95 -38.01
CA GLY A 25 -30.65 -13.97 -37.95
C GLY A 25 -31.15 -15.22 -37.24
N GLU A 26 -30.94 -16.37 -37.89
CA GLU A 26 -30.91 -17.65 -37.21
C GLU A 26 -29.98 -17.55 -35.99
N GLY A 27 -30.50 -18.02 -34.86
CA GLY A 27 -30.18 -17.53 -33.52
C GLY A 27 -28.69 -17.42 -33.20
N ALA A 28 -28.32 -16.33 -32.55
CA ALA A 28 -26.97 -16.11 -32.06
C ALA A 28 -26.55 -17.20 -31.07
N GLU A 29 -25.96 -18.28 -31.58
CA GLU A 29 -25.24 -19.29 -30.80
C GLU A 29 -24.00 -18.71 -30.08
N ARG A 30 -23.64 -17.46 -30.41
CA ARG A 30 -22.39 -16.83 -30.00
C ARG A 30 -22.63 -15.61 -29.11
N LEU A 31 -22.06 -15.66 -27.90
CA LEU A 31 -21.96 -14.52 -27.00
C LEU A 31 -20.75 -13.70 -27.41
N THR A 32 -20.87 -12.38 -27.55
CA THR A 32 -19.71 -11.52 -27.86
C THR A 32 -19.33 -10.68 -26.64
N LEU A 33 -18.10 -10.83 -26.16
CA LEU A 33 -17.56 -9.95 -25.12
C LEU A 33 -17.05 -8.67 -25.74
N LEU A 34 -17.56 -7.55 -25.27
CA LEU A 34 -17.21 -6.20 -25.68
C LEU A 34 -16.56 -5.45 -24.52
N THR A 35 -15.81 -4.40 -24.83
CA THR A 35 -15.29 -3.46 -23.82
C THR A 35 -15.56 -2.03 -24.22
N HIS A 36 -15.64 -1.17 -23.21
CA HIS A 36 -15.62 0.28 -23.38
C HIS A 36 -14.47 0.88 -22.55
N PRO A 37 -13.41 1.40 -23.19
CA PRO A 37 -13.19 1.49 -24.63
C PRO A 37 -12.98 0.11 -25.29
N SER A 38 -13.14 0.04 -26.61
CA SER A 38 -12.89 -1.18 -27.39
C SER A 38 -11.39 -1.52 -27.45
N GLY A 39 -11.07 -2.75 -27.86
CA GLY A 39 -9.67 -3.20 -28.05
C GLY A 39 -8.97 -3.72 -26.80
N ALA A 40 -9.64 -3.76 -25.64
CA ALA A 40 -9.06 -4.32 -24.43
C ALA A 40 -8.83 -5.84 -24.55
N LEU A 41 -7.77 -6.33 -23.90
CA LEU A 41 -7.44 -7.74 -23.83
C LEU A 41 -8.24 -8.42 -22.73
N PHE A 42 -9.02 -9.44 -23.09
CA PHE A 42 -9.63 -10.38 -22.17
C PHE A 42 -8.70 -11.57 -21.90
N GLU A 43 -8.63 -11.96 -20.63
CA GLU A 43 -8.12 -13.25 -20.18
C GLU A 43 -9.17 -13.91 -19.28
N LEU A 44 -9.77 -15.01 -19.77
CA LEU A 44 -10.72 -15.82 -19.04
C LEU A 44 -10.04 -17.13 -18.61
N LYS A 45 -10.03 -17.40 -17.30
CA LYS A 45 -9.49 -18.65 -16.72
C LYS A 45 -10.60 -19.44 -16.04
N GLY A 46 -10.94 -20.59 -16.59
CA GLY A 46 -12.00 -21.47 -16.09
C GLY A 46 -11.81 -22.91 -16.59
N PRO A 47 -12.88 -23.59 -17.04
CA PRO A 47 -12.78 -24.91 -17.69
C PRO A 47 -11.82 -24.93 -18.88
N THR A 48 -11.81 -23.83 -19.63
CA THR A 48 -10.80 -23.54 -20.66
C THR A 48 -10.13 -22.20 -20.36
N THR A 49 -8.94 -21.97 -20.90
CA THR A 49 -8.30 -20.65 -20.85
C THR A 49 -8.50 -19.96 -22.18
N ILE A 50 -9.17 -18.80 -22.18
CA ILE A 50 -9.49 -18.04 -23.38
C ILE A 50 -8.81 -16.69 -23.26
N ARG A 51 -8.10 -16.29 -24.32
CA ARG A 51 -7.45 -14.98 -24.40
C ARG A 51 -7.73 -14.35 -25.76
N GLY A 52 -8.04 -13.07 -25.78
CA GLY A 52 -8.29 -12.33 -27.02
C GLY A 52 -8.72 -10.89 -26.77
N SER A 53 -8.64 -10.05 -27.79
CA SER A 53 -9.05 -8.64 -27.68
C SER A 53 -10.54 -8.47 -27.98
N SER A 54 -11.19 -7.48 -27.36
CA SER A 54 -12.55 -7.07 -27.69
C SER A 54 -12.65 -6.50 -29.12
N PRO A 55 -13.66 -6.88 -29.92
CA PRO A 55 -14.73 -7.84 -29.63
C PRO A 55 -14.23 -9.30 -29.60
N LEU A 56 -14.59 -10.04 -28.55
CA LEU A 56 -14.20 -11.44 -28.36
C LEU A 56 -15.44 -12.36 -28.46
N PRO A 57 -15.66 -13.01 -29.61
CA PRO A 57 -16.77 -13.95 -29.76
C PRO A 57 -16.48 -15.24 -28.99
N LEU A 58 -17.50 -15.74 -28.30
CA LEU A 58 -17.50 -16.98 -27.55
C LEU A 58 -18.51 -17.97 -28.13
N SER A 59 -18.19 -19.26 -28.05
CA SER A 59 -19.00 -20.38 -28.55
C SER A 59 -19.64 -21.16 -27.39
N ALA A 60 -20.70 -21.92 -27.68
CA ALA A 60 -21.43 -22.72 -26.69
C ALA A 60 -20.55 -23.66 -25.86
N GLU A 61 -19.49 -24.21 -26.45
CA GLU A 61 -18.51 -25.09 -25.78
C GLU A 61 -17.78 -24.41 -24.63
N GLN A 62 -17.75 -23.07 -24.62
CA GLN A 62 -17.06 -22.26 -23.60
C GLN A 62 -17.96 -21.94 -22.40
N GLN A 63 -19.01 -22.71 -22.15
CA GLN A 63 -19.81 -22.58 -20.92
C GLN A 63 -19.01 -22.89 -19.64
N GLY A 64 -19.40 -22.30 -18.52
CA GLY A 64 -18.79 -22.52 -17.20
C GLY A 64 -18.46 -21.24 -16.44
N ARG A 65 -17.78 -21.38 -15.30
CA ARG A 65 -17.34 -20.25 -14.46
C ARG A 65 -15.91 -19.86 -14.79
N TYR A 66 -15.71 -18.59 -15.10
CA TYR A 66 -14.43 -18.00 -15.46
C TYR A 66 -14.03 -16.89 -14.50
N ARG A 67 -12.75 -16.86 -14.13
CA ARG A 67 -12.11 -15.64 -13.64
C ARG A 67 -11.74 -14.79 -14.84
N VAL A 68 -12.15 -13.54 -14.82
CA VAL A 68 -12.00 -12.58 -15.89
C VAL A 68 -10.97 -11.56 -15.47
N ARG A 69 -10.00 -11.33 -16.34
CA ARG A 69 -9.10 -10.18 -16.29
C ARG A 69 -9.28 -9.41 -17.60
N VAL A 70 -9.54 -8.12 -17.49
CA VAL A 70 -9.68 -7.22 -18.64
C VAL A 70 -8.64 -6.12 -18.50
N GLU A 71 -7.82 -5.94 -19.53
CA GLU A 71 -6.69 -5.01 -19.51
C GLU A 71 -6.62 -4.17 -20.78
N LEU A 72 -6.43 -2.87 -20.61
CA LEU A 72 -6.17 -1.92 -21.69
C LEU A 72 -5.18 -0.87 -21.19
N SER A 73 -4.16 -0.54 -21.99
CA SER A 73 -3.16 0.45 -21.56
C SER A 73 -3.80 1.81 -21.32
N GLY A 74 -3.40 2.49 -20.24
CA GLY A 74 -4.03 3.73 -19.79
C GLY A 74 -5.30 3.55 -18.96
N TYR A 75 -5.85 2.34 -18.90
CA TYR A 75 -7.04 2.00 -18.11
C TYR A 75 -6.68 1.07 -16.95
N GLU A 76 -7.53 1.07 -15.93
CA GLU A 76 -7.40 0.15 -14.81
C GLU A 76 -7.67 -1.28 -15.26
N THR A 77 -6.80 -2.20 -14.83
CA THR A 77 -7.07 -3.63 -14.98
C THR A 77 -8.24 -4.01 -14.09
N THR A 78 -9.27 -4.60 -14.68
CA THR A 78 -10.46 -5.02 -13.94
C THR A 78 -10.47 -6.54 -13.80
N HIS A 79 -10.81 -7.00 -12.60
CA HIS A 79 -10.91 -8.42 -12.28
C HIS A 79 -12.31 -8.75 -11.78
N GLY A 80 -12.85 -9.88 -12.21
CA GLY A 80 -14.12 -10.38 -11.73
C GLY A 80 -14.31 -11.86 -12.04
N SER A 81 -15.48 -12.38 -11.73
CA SER A 81 -15.91 -13.68 -12.21
C SER A 81 -17.15 -13.54 -13.08
N MET A 82 -17.24 -14.40 -14.09
CA MET A 82 -18.44 -14.56 -14.89
C MET A 82 -18.81 -16.04 -14.98
N ALA A 83 -20.10 -16.35 -14.92
CA ALA A 83 -20.63 -17.66 -15.25
C ALA A 83 -21.34 -17.57 -16.59
N LEU A 84 -20.91 -18.38 -17.55
CA LEU A 84 -21.51 -18.52 -18.87
C LEU A 84 -22.36 -19.80 -18.89
N ARG A 85 -23.59 -19.71 -19.39
CA ARG A 85 -24.50 -20.85 -19.49
C ARG A 85 -25.15 -20.87 -20.86
N TYR A 86 -25.23 -22.06 -21.47
CA TYR A 86 -25.99 -22.25 -22.68
C TYR A 86 -27.48 -22.43 -22.34
N GLN A 87 -28.32 -21.53 -22.82
CA GLN A 87 -29.76 -21.53 -22.56
C GLN A 87 -30.53 -21.04 -23.79
N ASP A 88 -31.62 -21.73 -24.13
CA ASP A 88 -32.51 -21.41 -25.25
C ASP A 88 -31.77 -21.29 -26.60
N GLY A 89 -30.79 -22.15 -26.84
CA GLY A 89 -30.00 -22.15 -28.08
C GLY A 89 -28.96 -21.03 -28.18
N SER A 90 -28.66 -20.33 -27.08
CA SER A 90 -27.68 -19.23 -27.06
C SER A 90 -26.79 -19.29 -25.81
N LEU A 91 -25.52 -18.89 -25.93
CA LEU A 91 -24.66 -18.70 -24.77
C LEU A 91 -25.01 -17.36 -24.11
N ARG A 92 -25.30 -17.37 -22.81
CA ARG A 92 -25.67 -16.18 -22.03
C ARG A 92 -24.80 -16.02 -20.79
N LEU A 93 -24.69 -14.78 -20.33
CA LEU A 93 -24.15 -14.47 -19.02
C LEU A 93 -25.20 -14.86 -17.96
N ALA A 94 -24.83 -15.77 -17.06
CA ALA A 94 -25.70 -16.22 -15.98
C ALA A 94 -25.41 -15.49 -14.67
N GLU A 95 -24.16 -15.12 -14.44
CA GLU A 95 -23.70 -14.46 -13.21
C GLU A 95 -22.47 -13.61 -13.53
N ALA A 96 -22.38 -12.41 -12.96
CA ALA A 96 -21.16 -11.63 -12.93
C ALA A 96 -20.95 -11.10 -11.51
N SER A 97 -19.74 -11.27 -10.97
CA SER A 97 -19.42 -10.80 -9.62
C SER A 97 -18.00 -10.23 -9.50
N ASP A 98 -17.84 -9.29 -8.57
CA ASP A 98 -16.56 -8.66 -8.23
C ASP A 98 -15.91 -9.41 -7.04
N PHE A 99 -14.59 -9.53 -7.05
CA PHE A 99 -13.78 -10.12 -5.98
C PHE A 99 -13.51 -9.17 -4.79
N ARG A 100 -14.11 -7.97 -4.72
CA ARG A 100 -13.91 -7.00 -3.61
C ARG A 100 -13.93 -7.61 -2.21
N ARG A 101 -14.95 -8.40 -1.87
CA ARG A 101 -15.07 -8.97 -0.52
C ARG A 101 -13.93 -9.94 -0.20
N GLU A 102 -13.61 -10.84 -1.13
CA GLU A 102 -12.50 -11.79 -0.99
C GLU A 102 -11.16 -11.05 -0.87
N ARG A 103 -10.98 -9.95 -1.60
CA ARG A 103 -9.78 -9.10 -1.55
C ARG A 103 -9.61 -8.45 -0.18
N ILE A 104 -10.64 -7.78 0.32
CA ILE A 104 -10.62 -7.12 1.64
C ILE A 104 -10.34 -8.15 2.74
N LEU A 105 -11.03 -9.30 2.72
CA LEU A 105 -10.83 -10.35 3.71
C LEU A 105 -9.41 -10.91 3.69
N ARG A 106 -8.78 -11.02 2.52
CA ARG A 106 -7.39 -11.48 2.42
C ARG A 106 -6.38 -10.45 2.88
N SER A 107 -6.55 -9.20 2.46
CA SER A 107 -5.74 -8.07 2.92
C SER A 107 -5.86 -7.86 4.44
N LEU A 108 -6.98 -8.25 5.05
CA LEU A 108 -7.16 -8.25 6.51
C LEU A 108 -6.24 -9.26 7.21
N VAL A 109 -6.02 -10.44 6.61
CA VAL A 109 -5.17 -11.50 7.19
C VAL A 109 -3.69 -11.21 6.97
N LEU A 110 -3.32 -10.89 5.72
CA LEU A 110 -1.95 -10.60 5.35
C LEU A 110 -1.92 -9.44 4.35
N PRO A 111 -1.45 -8.26 4.77
CA PRO A 111 -1.36 -7.08 3.92
C PRO A 111 -0.60 -7.39 2.62
N GLY A 112 -1.17 -6.99 1.49
CA GLY A 112 -0.57 -7.18 0.16
C GLY A 112 -0.99 -8.46 -0.59
N THR A 113 -1.58 -9.45 0.09
CA THR A 113 -1.96 -10.71 -0.58
C THR A 113 -3.08 -10.53 -1.62
N GLY A 114 -4.03 -9.63 -1.37
CA GLY A 114 -5.07 -9.29 -2.35
C GLY A 114 -4.46 -8.74 -3.64
N GLN A 115 -3.50 -7.83 -3.52
CA GLN A 115 -2.79 -7.19 -4.64
C GLN A 115 -1.99 -8.22 -5.46
N ILE A 116 -1.26 -9.15 -4.81
CA ILE A 116 -0.46 -10.17 -5.51
C ILE A 116 -1.33 -11.06 -6.41
N ARG A 117 -2.51 -11.50 -5.93
CA ARG A 117 -3.38 -12.40 -6.70
C ARG A 117 -4.00 -11.74 -7.93
N GLU A 118 -4.07 -10.41 -7.92
CA GLU A 118 -4.53 -9.61 -9.04
C GLU A 118 -3.40 -9.31 -10.04
N GLY A 119 -2.20 -9.88 -9.81
CA GLY A 119 -1.04 -9.65 -10.66
C GLY A 119 -0.31 -8.34 -10.36
N ARG A 120 -0.72 -7.59 -9.32
CA ARG A 120 0.00 -6.40 -8.83
C ARG A 120 1.05 -6.81 -7.82
N THR A 121 1.98 -7.65 -8.27
CA THR A 121 2.99 -8.31 -7.44
C THR A 121 3.87 -7.31 -6.71
N MET A 122 4.29 -6.22 -7.37
CA MET A 122 5.13 -5.20 -6.73
C MET A 122 4.40 -4.46 -5.61
N GLU A 123 3.16 -4.02 -5.84
CA GLU A 123 2.36 -3.34 -4.80
C GLU A 123 2.17 -4.25 -3.58
N GLY A 124 1.77 -5.50 -3.81
CA GLY A 124 1.59 -6.44 -2.70
C GLY A 124 2.90 -6.85 -2.02
N ALA A 125 4.02 -6.90 -2.74
CA ALA A 125 5.34 -7.13 -2.16
C ALA A 125 5.76 -5.96 -1.26
N LEU A 126 5.52 -4.71 -1.67
CA LEU A 126 5.78 -3.53 -0.83
C LEU A 126 4.98 -3.60 0.47
N TRP A 127 3.67 -3.88 0.40
CA TRP A 127 2.83 -4.06 1.58
C TRP A 127 3.35 -5.18 2.49
N THR A 128 3.68 -6.33 1.92
CA THR A 128 4.14 -7.50 2.69
C THR A 128 5.48 -7.22 3.37
N LEU A 129 6.46 -6.66 2.65
CA LEU A 129 7.80 -6.39 3.17
C LEU A 129 7.76 -5.36 4.29
N THR A 130 6.99 -4.29 4.12
CA THR A 130 6.85 -3.25 5.14
C THR A 130 6.13 -3.77 6.37
N THR A 131 5.03 -4.52 6.21
CA THR A 131 4.35 -5.18 7.34
C THR A 131 5.30 -6.13 8.06
N PHE A 132 6.08 -6.93 7.32
CA PHE A 132 7.04 -7.86 7.90
C PHE A 132 8.13 -7.12 8.71
N GLY A 133 8.74 -6.09 8.12
CA GLY A 133 9.75 -5.27 8.80
C GLY A 133 9.23 -4.59 10.06
N ALA A 134 8.03 -3.98 9.98
CA ALA A 134 7.36 -3.39 11.14
C ALA A 134 7.02 -4.44 12.21
N SER A 135 6.63 -5.65 11.82
CA SER A 135 6.37 -6.74 12.77
C SER A 135 7.63 -7.18 13.51
N VAL A 136 8.75 -7.34 12.80
CA VAL A 136 10.04 -7.67 13.41
C VAL A 136 10.48 -6.57 14.38
N ALA A 137 10.29 -5.30 14.03
CA ALA A 137 10.58 -4.17 14.91
C ALA A 137 9.71 -4.20 16.17
N ALA A 138 8.40 -4.43 16.02
CA ALA A 138 7.48 -4.53 17.16
C ALA A 138 7.85 -5.67 18.11
N LEU A 139 8.19 -6.85 17.59
CA LEU A 139 8.64 -8.00 18.39
C LEU A 139 9.96 -7.72 19.13
N THR A 140 10.89 -7.03 18.47
CA THR A 140 12.17 -6.63 19.10
C THR A 140 11.93 -5.63 20.24
N LEU A 141 11.03 -4.68 20.07
CA LEU A 141 10.68 -3.71 21.11
C LEU A 141 9.90 -4.35 22.26
N GLU A 142 9.02 -5.31 21.98
CA GLU A 142 8.34 -6.10 23.01
C GLU A 142 9.34 -6.91 23.84
N ALA A 143 10.33 -7.55 23.21
CA ALA A 143 11.38 -8.28 23.93
C ALA A 143 12.19 -7.34 24.85
N LYS A 144 12.55 -6.15 24.36
CA LYS A 144 13.25 -5.12 25.17
C LYS A 144 12.39 -4.58 26.31
N TYR A 145 11.09 -4.44 26.09
CA TYR A 145 10.15 -4.04 27.13
C TYR A 145 10.05 -5.10 28.23
N ARG A 146 9.89 -6.37 27.86
CA ARG A 146 9.84 -7.48 28.83
C ARG A 146 11.09 -7.54 29.68
N ASP A 147 12.28 -7.52 29.08
CA ASP A 147 13.55 -7.50 29.82
C ASP A 147 13.64 -6.30 30.78
N ALA A 148 13.25 -5.10 30.34
CA ALA A 148 13.24 -3.93 31.21
C ALA A 148 12.22 -4.05 32.36
N HIS A 149 11.04 -4.61 32.08
CA HIS A 149 9.98 -4.80 33.06
C HIS A 149 10.34 -5.88 34.09
N ASP A 150 10.95 -6.99 33.66
CA ASP A 150 11.41 -8.07 34.53
C ASP A 150 12.49 -7.58 35.49
N ARG A 151 13.44 -6.74 35.01
CA ARG A 151 14.43 -6.11 35.90
C ARG A 151 13.81 -5.16 36.91
N PHE A 152 12.86 -4.33 36.46
CA PHE A 152 12.13 -3.44 37.36
C PHE A 152 11.38 -4.22 38.44
N THR A 153 10.62 -5.25 38.06
CA THR A 153 9.85 -6.07 39.00
C THR A 153 10.75 -6.81 39.98
N ALA A 154 11.90 -7.34 39.53
CA ALA A 154 12.89 -7.94 40.40
C ALA A 154 13.50 -6.94 41.41
N SER A 155 13.87 -5.74 40.95
CA SER A 155 14.40 -4.67 41.81
C SER A 155 13.36 -4.19 42.82
N ASN A 156 12.11 -4.02 42.39
CA ASN A 156 11.01 -3.62 43.26
C ASN A 156 10.68 -4.70 44.30
N ALA A 157 10.74 -5.98 43.93
CA ALA A 157 10.59 -7.08 44.88
C ALA A 157 11.70 -7.08 45.94
N ALA A 158 12.95 -6.88 45.52
CA ALA A 158 14.08 -6.74 46.44
C ALA A 158 13.92 -5.52 47.37
N LEU A 159 13.39 -4.41 46.86
CA LEU A 159 13.13 -3.21 47.66
C LEU A 159 12.07 -3.46 48.74
N ILE A 160 11.00 -4.17 48.40
CA ILE A 160 9.93 -4.56 49.34
C ILE A 160 10.49 -5.51 50.41
N GLU A 161 11.28 -6.52 50.01
CA GLU A 161 11.93 -7.45 50.93
C GLU A 161 12.86 -6.72 51.89
N PHE A 162 13.71 -5.82 51.36
CA PHE A 162 14.61 -4.98 52.15
C PHE A 162 13.83 -4.14 53.18
N TRP A 163 12.76 -3.48 52.75
CA TRP A 163 11.94 -2.65 53.64
C TRP A 163 11.27 -3.47 54.74
N SER A 164 10.80 -4.68 54.42
CA SER A 164 10.21 -5.58 55.40
C SER A 164 11.22 -6.05 56.46
N ALA A 165 12.46 -6.36 56.05
CA ALA A 165 13.52 -6.73 56.99
C ALA A 165 13.98 -5.55 57.87
N ALA A 166 14.09 -4.35 57.28
CA ALA A 166 14.46 -3.15 58.03
C ALA A 166 13.44 -2.80 59.12
N ALA A 167 12.16 -3.04 58.88
CA ALA A 167 11.09 -2.83 59.87
C ALA A 167 11.22 -3.70 61.13
N GLU A 168 11.95 -4.82 61.06
CA GLU A 168 12.16 -5.76 62.17
C GLU A 168 13.39 -5.42 63.05
N GLY A 169 14.15 -4.36 62.74
CA GLY A 169 15.26 -3.89 63.58
C GLY A 169 16.53 -3.48 62.83
N GLY A 170 16.40 -2.89 61.64
CA GLY A 170 17.54 -2.49 60.80
C GLY A 170 18.52 -1.50 61.45
N THR A 171 19.79 -1.62 61.07
CA THR A 171 20.91 -0.75 61.45
C THR A 171 21.07 0.44 60.50
N GLN A 172 21.83 1.47 60.89
CA GLN A 172 22.11 2.63 60.04
C GLN A 172 22.88 2.29 58.74
N ALA A 173 23.61 1.17 58.72
CA ALA A 173 24.27 0.66 57.50
C ALA A 173 23.25 0.20 56.44
N ASP A 174 22.01 -0.09 56.85
CA ASP A 174 20.92 -0.50 55.97
C ASP A 174 20.31 0.70 55.22
N GLU A 175 20.54 1.94 55.70
CA GLU A 175 19.97 3.14 55.09
C GLU A 175 20.62 3.46 53.74
N ALA A 176 21.94 3.35 53.61
CA ALA A 176 22.63 3.59 52.34
C ALA A 176 22.25 2.55 51.27
N ALA A 177 22.21 1.27 51.64
CA ALA A 177 21.80 0.19 50.74
C ALA A 177 20.34 0.34 50.28
N TYR A 178 19.46 0.82 51.17
CA TYR A 178 18.08 1.15 50.81
C TYR A 178 18.02 2.23 49.73
N PHE A 179 18.73 3.35 49.92
CA PHE A 179 18.72 4.44 48.95
C PHE A 179 19.28 4.02 47.59
N ASP A 180 20.36 3.22 47.56
CA ASP A 180 20.91 2.68 46.31
C ASP A 180 19.88 1.81 45.56
N LEU A 181 19.19 0.91 46.28
CA LEU A 181 18.18 0.04 45.70
C LEU A 181 16.93 0.81 45.25
N LEU A 182 16.55 1.84 46.00
CA LEU A 182 15.45 2.74 45.66
C LEU A 182 15.77 3.52 44.36
N HIS A 183 16.97 4.09 44.27
CA HIS A 183 17.43 4.79 43.07
C HIS A 183 17.49 3.87 41.84
N GLU A 184 18.01 2.65 42.01
CA GLU A 184 18.02 1.66 40.92
C GLU A 184 16.61 1.27 40.48
N THR A 185 15.69 1.10 41.43
CA THR A 185 14.29 0.76 41.13
C THR A 185 13.61 1.88 40.33
N PHE A 186 13.77 3.14 40.73
CA PHE A 186 13.25 4.28 39.97
C PHE A 186 13.88 4.40 38.58
N ARG A 187 15.19 4.14 38.47
CA ARG A 187 15.88 4.12 37.17
C ARG A 187 15.28 3.04 36.27
N LEU A 188 15.07 1.82 36.77
CA LEU A 188 14.50 0.72 36.00
C LEU A 188 13.03 0.96 35.62
N GLU A 189 12.24 1.59 36.50
CA GLU A 189 10.87 2.01 36.20
C GLU A 189 10.82 2.98 35.01
N SER A 190 11.70 3.98 35.00
CA SER A 190 11.78 4.95 33.92
C SER A 190 12.14 4.29 32.57
N VAL A 191 13.06 3.33 32.59
CA VAL A 191 13.45 2.54 31.41
C VAL A 191 12.27 1.70 30.93
N ALA A 192 11.60 0.96 31.82
CA ALA A 192 10.45 0.14 31.48
C ALA A 192 9.31 0.96 30.86
N THR A 193 9.03 2.14 31.42
CA THR A 193 8.02 3.07 30.92
C THR A 193 8.37 3.61 29.54
N SER A 194 9.64 3.96 29.31
CA SER A 194 10.10 4.42 27.98
C SER A 194 9.97 3.30 26.93
N ARG A 195 10.37 2.06 27.27
CA ARG A 195 10.21 0.89 26.37
C ARG A 195 8.75 0.57 26.07
N LEU A 196 7.87 0.71 27.06
CA LEU A 196 6.42 0.53 26.90
C LEU A 196 5.85 1.52 25.86
N ARG A 197 6.29 2.77 25.93
CA ARG A 197 5.90 3.84 25.02
C ARG A 197 6.38 3.57 23.59
N ASP A 198 7.64 3.16 23.41
CA ASP A 198 8.22 2.79 22.10
C ASP A 198 7.47 1.61 21.47
N ARG A 199 7.16 0.59 22.28
CA ARG A 199 6.36 -0.55 21.86
C ARG A 199 4.97 -0.11 21.39
N ASN A 200 4.24 0.64 22.23
CA ASN A 200 2.87 1.07 21.92
C ASN A 200 2.83 1.97 20.68
N PHE A 201 3.81 2.85 20.51
CA PHE A 201 3.95 3.67 19.31
C PHE A 201 4.12 2.78 18.06
N THR A 202 5.01 1.80 18.12
CA THR A 202 5.29 0.90 16.99
C THR A 202 4.08 0.03 16.64
N LEU A 203 3.36 -0.48 17.63
CA LEU A 203 2.11 -1.21 17.43
C LEU A 203 1.02 -0.33 16.83
N GLY A 204 0.91 0.93 17.29
CA GLY A 204 0.00 1.92 16.72
C GLY A 204 0.32 2.21 15.26
N ALA A 205 1.61 2.42 14.92
CA ALA A 205 2.06 2.64 13.55
C ALA A 205 1.77 1.43 12.65
N LEU A 206 2.00 0.21 13.15
CA LEU A 206 1.63 -1.03 12.45
C LEU A 206 0.11 -1.11 12.19
N GLY A 207 -0.71 -0.76 13.19
CA GLY A 207 -2.16 -0.71 13.07
C GLY A 207 -2.63 0.30 12.01
N VAL A 208 -2.05 1.50 11.99
CA VAL A 208 -2.32 2.52 10.96
C VAL A 208 -1.94 1.98 9.57
N TYR A 209 -0.76 1.37 9.44
CA TYR A 209 -0.31 0.78 8.18
C TYR A 209 -1.27 -0.29 7.66
N TRP A 210 -1.76 -1.15 8.55
CA TRP A 210 -2.75 -2.17 8.23
C TRP A 210 -4.08 -1.55 7.77
N GLY A 211 -4.53 -0.50 8.46
CA GLY A 211 -5.72 0.26 8.08
C GLY A 211 -5.59 0.89 6.68
N LEU A 212 -4.42 1.46 6.37
CA LEU A 212 -4.16 2.02 5.03
C LEU A 212 -4.16 0.94 3.94
N ASN A 213 -3.64 -0.26 4.21
CA ASN A 213 -3.74 -1.38 3.27
C ASN A 213 -5.20 -1.79 3.01
N LEU A 214 -6.04 -1.81 4.05
CA LEU A 214 -7.47 -2.10 3.91
C LEU A 214 -8.21 -1.01 3.13
N ILE A 215 -7.86 0.26 3.35
CA ILE A 215 -8.39 1.40 2.59
C ILE A 215 -8.00 1.26 1.11
N ASP A 216 -6.74 0.91 0.80
CA ASP A 216 -6.30 0.61 -0.57
C ASP A 216 -7.14 -0.54 -1.18
N ALA A 217 -7.25 -1.65 -0.46
CA ALA A 217 -8.04 -2.82 -0.85
C ALA A 217 -9.53 -2.51 -1.10
N ALA A 218 -10.12 -1.61 -0.30
CA ALA A 218 -11.54 -1.30 -0.38
C ALA A 218 -11.87 -0.23 -1.43
N LEU A 219 -11.09 0.86 -1.48
CA LEU A 219 -11.46 2.06 -2.25
C LEU A 219 -10.84 2.11 -3.65
N PHE A 220 -9.65 1.55 -3.85
CA PHE A 220 -8.87 1.82 -5.07
C PHE A 220 -9.06 0.78 -6.16
N HIS A 221 -10.02 -0.12 -6.03
CA HIS A 221 -10.27 -1.13 -7.04
C HIS A 221 -11.42 -0.74 -7.97
N PRO A 222 -11.22 -0.76 -9.30
CA PRO A 222 -12.33 -0.60 -10.23
C PRO A 222 -13.38 -1.68 -9.97
N PRO A 223 -14.67 -1.32 -9.95
CA PRO A 223 -15.72 -2.34 -9.91
C PRO A 223 -15.71 -3.11 -11.23
N PHE A 224 -15.92 -4.43 -11.16
CA PHE A 224 -16.21 -5.22 -12.35
C PHE A 224 -17.64 -4.92 -12.82
N ARG A 225 -17.76 -3.93 -13.71
CA ARG A 225 -19.03 -3.50 -14.29
C ARG A 225 -19.28 -4.23 -15.59
N VAL A 226 -20.31 -5.06 -15.59
CA VAL A 226 -20.75 -5.81 -16.74
C VAL A 226 -22.15 -5.34 -17.12
N LYS A 227 -22.35 -5.04 -18.41
CA LYS A 227 -23.65 -4.68 -18.99
C LYS A 227 -24.01 -5.71 -20.04
N GLU A 228 -25.19 -6.31 -19.90
CA GLU A 228 -25.76 -7.17 -20.94
C GLU A 228 -26.40 -6.28 -22.03
N GLY A 229 -26.04 -6.52 -23.29
CA GLY A 229 -26.65 -5.91 -24.46
C GLY A 229 -27.75 -6.80 -25.05
N SER A 230 -28.59 -6.22 -25.91
CA SER A 230 -29.76 -6.89 -26.49
C SER A 230 -29.44 -8.08 -27.41
N ASP A 231 -28.21 -8.12 -27.96
CA ASP A 231 -27.88 -9.01 -29.09
C ASP A 231 -26.91 -10.13 -28.68
N GLY A 232 -27.00 -10.61 -27.43
CA GLY A 232 -26.02 -11.57 -26.89
C GLY A 232 -24.62 -10.96 -26.77
N ALA A 233 -24.55 -9.65 -26.58
CA ALA A 233 -23.32 -8.93 -26.29
C ALA A 233 -23.19 -8.71 -24.78
N VAL A 234 -21.98 -8.84 -24.25
CA VAL A 234 -21.67 -8.53 -22.84
C VAL A 234 -20.55 -7.51 -22.82
N GLN A 235 -20.84 -6.29 -22.39
CA GLN A 235 -19.87 -5.21 -22.35
C GLN A 235 -19.25 -5.07 -20.96
N VAL A 236 -17.93 -4.96 -20.89
CA VAL A 236 -17.19 -4.60 -19.68
C VAL A 236 -16.68 -3.17 -19.79
N ASP A 237 -17.06 -2.33 -18.83
CA ASP A 237 -16.60 -0.93 -18.79
C ASP A 237 -15.28 -0.84 -18.03
N LEU A 238 -14.29 -0.16 -18.64
CA LEU A 238 -13.00 0.11 -18.03
C LEU A 238 -12.94 1.56 -17.53
N SER A 239 -12.20 1.77 -16.44
CA SER A 239 -11.98 3.10 -15.86
C SER A 239 -10.60 3.62 -16.24
N GLU A 240 -10.49 4.90 -16.60
CA GLU A 240 -9.20 5.51 -16.92
C GLU A 240 -8.30 5.67 -15.69
N LYS A 241 -6.99 5.56 -15.92
CA LYS A 241 -5.99 5.89 -14.91
C LYS A 241 -5.78 7.40 -14.86
N THR A 242 -6.38 8.07 -13.88
CA THR A 242 -6.27 9.53 -13.73
C THR A 242 -5.11 9.96 -12.83
N GLY A 243 -4.59 11.17 -13.08
CA GLY A 243 -3.58 11.83 -12.24
C GLY A 243 -3.99 11.95 -10.76
N PRO A 244 -5.18 12.48 -10.44
CA PRO A 244 -5.64 12.59 -9.05
C PRO A 244 -5.68 11.26 -8.31
N ARG A 245 -6.10 10.16 -8.98
CA ARG A 245 -6.13 8.83 -8.34
C ARG A 245 -4.74 8.27 -8.10
N ARG A 246 -3.78 8.54 -8.98
CA ARG A 246 -2.36 8.21 -8.75
C ARG A 246 -1.80 8.96 -7.55
N ALA A 247 -2.02 10.27 -7.49
CA ALA A 247 -1.57 11.10 -6.36
C ALA A 247 -2.17 10.60 -5.04
N LEU A 248 -3.47 10.29 -5.02
CA LEU A 248 -4.14 9.78 -3.83
C LEU A 248 -3.58 8.42 -3.38
N ARG A 249 -3.22 7.51 -4.30
CA ARG A 249 -2.52 6.27 -3.93
C ARG A 249 -1.13 6.54 -3.36
N SER A 250 -0.36 7.47 -3.94
CA SER A 250 0.94 7.87 -3.36
C SER A 250 0.82 8.59 -2.01
N LEU A 251 -0.33 9.23 -1.74
CA LEU A 251 -0.69 9.79 -0.43
C LEU A 251 -1.09 8.71 0.58
N LEU A 252 -1.38 7.48 0.16
CA LEU A 252 -1.51 6.36 1.10
C LEU A 252 -0.13 5.80 1.41
N TYR A 253 0.68 5.59 0.38
CA TYR A 253 2.03 5.10 0.54
C TYR A 253 2.92 5.53 -0.64
N PRO A 254 4.10 6.13 -0.38
CA PRO A 254 5.01 6.57 -1.41
C PRO A 254 5.34 5.45 -2.42
N GLY A 255 5.23 5.78 -3.70
CA GLY A 255 5.48 4.86 -4.81
C GLY A 255 4.25 4.12 -5.35
N LEU A 256 3.13 4.05 -4.61
CA LEU A 256 1.94 3.33 -5.09
C LEU A 256 1.31 3.98 -6.32
N GLY A 257 1.31 5.30 -6.43
CA GLY A 257 0.80 6.00 -7.60
C GLY A 257 1.59 5.66 -8.88
N GLN A 258 2.92 5.53 -8.75
CA GLN A 258 3.80 5.12 -9.85
C GLN A 258 3.58 3.65 -10.22
N CYS A 259 3.46 2.74 -9.24
CA CYS A 259 3.09 1.34 -9.49
C CYS A 259 1.74 1.24 -10.24
N TYR A 260 0.75 2.00 -9.79
CA TYR A 260 -0.56 2.07 -10.43
C TYR A 260 -0.48 2.67 -11.85
N ALA A 261 0.43 3.61 -12.08
CA ALA A 261 0.75 4.14 -13.42
C ALA A 261 1.47 3.13 -14.33
N GLY A 262 1.78 1.92 -13.86
CA GLY A 262 2.54 0.92 -14.64
C GLY A 262 4.05 1.15 -14.61
N GLN A 263 4.56 1.88 -13.62
CA GLN A 263 5.99 2.20 -13.45
C GLN A 263 6.53 1.59 -12.14
N PRO A 264 6.55 0.24 -12.00
CA PRO A 264 6.84 -0.42 -10.73
C PRO A 264 8.26 -0.16 -10.21
N LEU A 265 9.24 0.03 -11.10
CA LEU A 265 10.62 0.35 -10.69
C LEU A 265 10.71 1.73 -10.02
N ARG A 266 10.05 2.74 -10.60
CA ARG A 266 9.98 4.08 -10.01
C ARG A 266 9.19 4.07 -8.71
N GLY A 267 8.07 3.34 -8.66
CA GLY A 267 7.31 3.14 -7.44
C GLY A 267 8.13 2.49 -6.33
N GLY A 268 8.88 1.44 -6.66
CA GLY A 268 9.80 0.80 -5.72
C GLY A 268 10.88 1.75 -5.20
N ALA A 269 11.48 2.56 -6.07
CA ALA A 269 12.47 3.55 -5.66
C ALA A 269 11.92 4.57 -4.65
N TYR A 270 10.73 5.12 -4.90
CA TYR A 270 10.07 6.03 -3.95
C TYR A 270 9.71 5.34 -2.64
N ALA A 271 9.21 4.11 -2.69
CA ALA A 271 8.90 3.33 -1.50
C ALA A 271 10.15 3.14 -0.63
N VAL A 272 11.26 2.68 -1.22
CA VAL A 272 12.53 2.48 -0.50
C VAL A 272 13.06 3.80 0.07
N ALA A 273 13.08 4.86 -0.73
CA ALA A 273 13.57 6.16 -0.30
C ALA A 273 12.73 6.73 0.86
N ALA A 274 11.41 6.63 0.77
CA ALA A 274 10.51 7.12 1.82
C ALA A 274 10.60 6.27 3.09
N THR A 275 10.70 4.94 2.96
CA THR A 275 10.93 4.06 4.12
C THR A 275 12.26 4.39 4.79
N ALA A 276 13.34 4.54 4.03
CA ALA A 276 14.65 4.89 4.58
C ALA A 276 14.61 6.25 5.29
N ALA A 277 14.06 7.28 4.64
CA ALA A 277 13.94 8.62 5.24
C ALA A 277 13.04 8.62 6.48
N GLY A 278 11.92 7.89 6.45
CA GLY A 278 11.02 7.74 7.59
C GLY A 278 11.66 7.03 8.78
N VAL A 279 12.43 5.97 8.54
CA VAL A 279 13.21 5.28 9.59
C VAL A 279 14.26 6.21 10.18
N THR A 280 14.99 6.95 9.35
CA THR A 280 15.98 7.93 9.83
C THR A 280 15.33 9.02 10.68
N ALA A 281 14.19 9.58 10.24
CA ALA A 281 13.45 10.57 11.00
C ALA A 281 12.94 10.03 12.35
N LEU A 282 12.49 8.78 12.38
CA LEU A 282 12.07 8.11 13.61
C LEU A 282 13.25 7.91 14.56
N VAL A 283 14.39 7.42 14.08
CA VAL A 283 15.60 7.22 14.89
C VAL A 283 16.07 8.54 15.48
N ALA A 284 16.17 9.60 14.67
CA ALA A 284 16.56 10.93 15.14
C ALA A 284 15.56 11.49 16.17
N HIS A 285 14.25 11.26 15.98
CA HIS A 285 13.25 11.65 16.98
C HIS A 285 13.41 10.91 18.31
N LEU A 286 13.71 9.60 18.28
CA LEU A 286 13.94 8.81 19.48
C LEU A 286 15.23 9.24 20.21
N GLN A 287 16.29 9.60 19.48
CA GLN A 287 17.54 10.13 20.06
C GLN A 287 17.30 11.46 20.77
N TYR A 288 16.69 12.42 20.08
CA TYR A 288 16.30 13.71 20.67
C TYR A 288 15.48 13.53 21.95
N LYS A 289 14.49 12.64 21.93
CA LYS A 289 13.66 12.37 23.09
C LYS A 289 14.45 11.76 24.25
N GLY A 290 15.40 10.88 23.95
CA GLY A 290 16.33 10.34 24.94
C GLY A 290 17.20 11.42 25.58
N GLY A 291 17.61 12.42 24.80
CA GLY A 291 18.31 13.62 25.28
C GLY A 291 17.46 14.42 26.28
N LEU A 292 16.20 14.70 25.95
CA LEU A 292 15.26 15.37 26.85
C LEU A 292 15.02 14.57 28.14
N ASP A 293 14.75 13.26 28.02
CA ASP A 293 14.53 12.38 29.18
C ASP A 293 15.76 12.39 30.11
N ARG A 294 16.99 12.55 29.57
CA ARG A 294 18.24 12.69 30.37
C ARG A 294 18.35 14.05 31.06
N ILE A 295 17.99 15.15 30.38
CA ILE A 295 17.98 16.49 30.98
C ILE A 295 17.02 16.54 32.16
N ASP A 296 15.80 16.01 32.00
CA ASP A 296 14.80 15.95 33.06
C ASP A 296 15.26 15.10 34.24
N ALA A 297 15.99 14.01 33.97
CA ALA A 297 16.56 13.16 35.02
C ALA A 297 17.63 13.91 35.83
N LEU A 298 18.54 14.64 35.16
CA LEU A 298 19.57 15.45 35.82
C LEU A 298 18.97 16.60 36.62
N GLU A 299 17.87 17.20 36.15
CA GLU A 299 17.15 18.24 36.88
C GLU A 299 16.52 17.70 38.17
N ARG A 300 15.89 16.52 38.10
CA ARG A 300 15.37 15.82 39.30
C ARG A 300 16.48 15.44 40.27
N GLU A 301 17.61 14.95 39.75
CA GLU A 301 18.78 14.61 40.56
C GLU A 301 19.34 15.86 41.28
N SER A 302 19.52 16.96 40.55
CA SER A 302 19.95 18.23 41.14
C SER A 302 18.98 18.77 42.20
N ALA A 303 17.67 18.60 41.99
CA ALA A 303 16.64 19.02 42.93
C ALA A 303 16.60 18.16 44.21
N SER A 304 17.07 16.91 44.14
CA SER A 304 17.17 16.01 45.29
C SER A 304 18.37 16.29 46.21
N LEU A 305 19.39 17.02 45.73
CA LEU A 305 20.55 17.39 46.54
C LEU A 305 20.17 18.44 47.60
N GLY A 306 20.51 18.17 48.86
CA GLY A 306 20.28 19.03 50.03
C GLY A 306 20.95 20.41 49.94
N ALA A 307 20.68 21.27 50.92
CA ALA A 307 21.15 22.66 50.92
C ALA A 307 22.51 22.89 51.61
N GLY A 308 23.22 21.86 52.07
CA GLY A 308 24.33 22.03 53.01
C GLY A 308 25.50 21.05 52.83
N GLY A 309 26.63 21.56 52.34
CA GLY A 309 27.93 20.90 52.40
C GLY A 309 28.81 21.23 51.19
N SER A 310 30.14 21.14 51.35
CA SER A 310 31.09 21.28 50.23
C SER A 310 30.91 20.16 49.20
N ALA A 311 30.63 18.93 49.64
CA ALA A 311 30.38 17.78 48.78
C ALA A 311 29.13 17.94 47.91
N GLU A 312 28.04 18.46 48.47
CA GLU A 312 26.80 18.74 47.71
C GLU A 312 27.00 19.84 46.67
N SER A 313 27.81 20.86 47.00
CA SER A 313 28.20 21.91 46.05
C SER A 313 28.97 21.35 44.86
N GLU A 314 29.93 20.45 45.10
CA GLU A 314 30.67 19.77 44.03
C GLU A 314 29.77 18.85 43.20
N ALA A 315 28.83 18.13 43.82
CA ALA A 315 27.86 17.29 43.12
C ALA A 315 26.95 18.14 42.21
N ARG A 316 26.46 19.28 42.70
CA ARG A 316 25.68 20.25 41.89
C ARG A 316 26.48 20.80 40.73
N ALA A 317 27.75 21.15 40.94
CA ALA A 317 28.62 21.62 39.87
C ALA A 317 28.83 20.55 38.78
N ARG A 318 28.98 19.28 39.17
CA ARG A 318 29.08 18.14 38.25
C ARG A 318 27.79 17.92 37.46
N ILE A 319 26.63 17.87 38.13
CA ILE A 319 25.32 17.70 37.48
C ILE A 319 25.03 18.87 36.54
N ALA A 320 25.38 20.11 36.93
CA ALA A 320 25.21 21.28 36.08
C ALA A 320 26.05 21.20 34.79
N ALA A 321 27.32 20.78 34.90
CA ALA A 321 28.20 20.59 33.74
C ALA A 321 27.71 19.46 32.82
N GLU A 322 27.25 18.34 33.41
CA GLU A 322 26.66 17.24 32.64
C GLU A 322 25.36 17.65 31.96
N ARG A 323 24.49 18.39 32.66
CA ARG A 323 23.25 18.94 32.11
C ARG A 323 23.54 19.85 30.94
N GLN A 324 24.53 20.73 31.04
CA GLN A 324 24.92 21.61 29.93
C GLN A 324 25.38 20.80 28.71
N SER A 325 26.14 19.72 28.93
CA SER A 325 26.57 18.81 27.85
C SER A 325 25.38 18.05 27.24
N ALA A 326 24.40 17.65 28.06
CA ALA A 326 23.18 16.97 27.61
C ALA A 326 22.26 17.92 26.83
N VAL A 327 22.17 19.20 27.23
CA VAL A 327 21.46 20.26 26.50
C VAL A 327 22.07 20.44 25.11
N GLN A 328 23.39 20.61 25.02
CA GLN A 328 24.07 20.76 23.73
C GLN A 328 23.81 19.57 22.79
N ARG A 329 23.93 18.34 23.30
CA ARG A 329 23.60 17.14 22.50
C ARG A 329 22.13 17.10 22.08
N SER A 330 21.21 17.53 22.94
CA SER A 330 19.79 17.59 22.62
C SER A 330 19.48 18.63 21.55
N GLU A 331 20.23 19.75 21.49
CA GLU A 331 20.11 20.74 20.43
C GLU A 331 20.60 20.17 19.09
N ASP A 332 21.74 19.46 19.08
CA ASP A 332 22.26 18.77 17.89
C ASP A 332 21.29 17.67 17.40
N ASP A 333 20.72 16.90 18.32
CA ASP A 333 19.72 15.87 18.03
C ASP A 333 18.41 16.49 17.53
N GLU A 334 18.02 17.66 18.03
CA GLU A 334 16.86 18.42 17.52
C GLU A 334 17.06 18.85 16.08
N GLU A 335 18.23 19.41 15.75
CA GLU A 335 18.57 19.79 14.38
C GLU A 335 18.53 18.57 13.47
N THR A 336 19.16 17.47 13.88
CA THR A 336 19.18 16.21 13.14
C THR A 336 17.77 15.66 12.91
N ARG A 337 16.92 15.68 13.95
CA ARG A 337 15.50 15.30 13.87
C ARG A 337 14.75 16.15 12.86
N ASN A 338 14.92 17.47 12.90
CA ASN A 338 14.22 18.40 12.02
C ASN A 338 14.65 18.21 10.56
N ILE A 339 15.95 18.07 10.30
CA ILE A 339 16.47 17.78 8.96
C ILE A 339 15.91 16.46 8.45
N ALA A 340 15.96 15.39 9.25
CA ALA A 340 15.47 14.08 8.85
C ALA A 340 13.96 14.10 8.57
N ALA A 341 13.17 14.80 9.38
CA ALA A 341 11.73 14.99 9.16
C ALA A 341 11.44 15.78 7.88
N ILE A 342 12.20 16.84 7.59
CA ILE A 342 12.08 17.63 6.35
C ILE A 342 12.40 16.75 5.14
N VAL A 343 13.48 15.97 5.19
CA VAL A 343 13.86 15.05 4.10
C VAL A 343 12.78 14.00 3.88
N ALA A 344 12.25 13.38 4.93
CA ALA A 344 11.16 12.42 4.84
C ALA A 344 9.91 13.05 4.20
N GLY A 345 9.52 14.25 4.64
CA GLY A 345 8.42 15.01 4.06
C GLY A 345 8.66 15.37 2.59
N ALA A 346 9.88 15.76 2.22
CA ALA A 346 10.24 16.12 0.85
C ALA A 346 10.20 14.91 -0.09
N VAL A 347 10.75 13.76 0.32
CA VAL A 347 10.68 12.51 -0.46
C VAL A 347 9.23 12.07 -0.65
N TYR A 348 8.42 12.18 0.41
CA TYR A 348 7.00 11.87 0.37
C TYR A 348 6.25 12.79 -0.62
N ALA A 349 6.43 14.11 -0.49
CA ALA A 349 5.81 15.09 -1.37
C ALA A 349 6.24 14.90 -2.83
N ALA A 350 7.53 14.65 -3.08
CA ALA A 350 8.06 14.34 -4.39
C ALA A 350 7.39 13.10 -5.00
N SER A 351 7.15 12.04 -4.21
CA SER A 351 6.43 10.86 -4.68
C SER A 351 4.98 11.15 -5.10
N VAL A 352 4.28 12.01 -4.36
CA VAL A 352 2.90 12.41 -4.68
C VAL A 352 2.86 13.27 -5.95
N ILE A 353 3.75 14.25 -6.06
CA ILE A 353 3.85 15.15 -7.21
C ILE A 353 4.24 14.35 -8.47
N ASP A 354 5.24 13.47 -8.38
CA ASP A 354 5.63 12.63 -9.51
C ASP A 354 4.49 11.69 -9.94
N ALA A 355 3.72 11.15 -9.01
CA ALA A 355 2.56 10.32 -9.33
C ALA A 355 1.44 11.11 -10.05
N LEU A 356 1.24 12.37 -9.64
CA LEU A 356 0.28 13.28 -10.28
C LEU A 356 0.67 13.57 -11.73
N LEU A 357 1.96 13.87 -11.95
CA LEU A 357 2.53 14.33 -13.23
C LEU A 357 2.94 13.21 -14.17
N SER A 358 3.20 12.01 -13.66
CA SER A 358 3.51 10.84 -14.48
C SER A 358 2.40 10.64 -15.52
N SER A 359 2.68 10.02 -16.66
CA SER A 359 1.64 9.56 -17.58
C SER A 359 1.60 8.03 -17.56
N PRO A 360 0.42 7.40 -17.68
CA PRO A 360 0.40 5.98 -17.95
C PRO A 360 1.19 5.74 -19.26
N PRO A 361 1.89 4.60 -19.40
CA PRO A 361 2.52 4.27 -20.66
C PRO A 361 1.47 4.32 -21.76
N SER A 362 1.77 5.06 -22.84
CA SER A 362 0.95 5.01 -24.04
C SER A 362 0.75 3.55 -24.43
N PRO A 363 -0.46 3.15 -24.88
CA PRO A 363 -0.59 1.83 -25.49
C PRO A 363 0.55 1.67 -26.48
N PRO A 364 1.26 0.51 -26.50
CA PRO A 364 2.22 0.27 -27.55
C PRO A 364 1.48 0.55 -28.84
N VAL A 365 1.96 1.55 -29.60
CA VAL A 365 1.41 1.84 -30.92
C VAL A 365 1.50 0.50 -31.61
N GLU A 366 0.35 -0.13 -31.80
CA GLU A 366 0.25 -1.41 -32.44
C GLU A 366 0.74 -1.13 -33.85
N ALA A 367 2.05 -1.29 -34.06
CA ALA A 367 2.64 -1.15 -35.36
C ALA A 367 1.77 -2.03 -36.24
N ALA A 368 1.13 -1.44 -37.25
CA ALA A 368 0.19 -2.10 -38.15
C ALA A 368 0.91 -3.12 -39.05
N GLY A 369 1.74 -3.95 -38.44
CA GLY A 369 2.44 -5.06 -39.03
C GLY A 369 1.64 -6.35 -38.83
N PRO A 370 1.82 -7.32 -39.73
CA PRO A 370 1.14 -8.61 -39.66
C PRO A 370 1.46 -9.30 -38.33
N ARG A 371 0.41 -9.76 -37.63
CA ARG A 371 0.57 -10.56 -36.42
C ARG A 371 0.61 -12.04 -36.78
N ILE A 372 1.71 -12.69 -36.44
CA ILE A 372 1.82 -14.15 -36.47
C ILE A 372 1.31 -14.67 -35.12
N GLY A 373 0.13 -15.29 -35.11
CA GLY A 373 -0.45 -15.89 -33.92
C GLY A 373 -0.20 -17.40 -33.93
N PHE A 374 0.39 -17.93 -32.86
CA PHE A 374 0.49 -19.38 -32.66
C PHE A 374 -0.74 -19.84 -31.87
N VAL A 375 -1.58 -20.65 -32.50
CA VAL A 375 -2.69 -21.32 -31.80
C VAL A 375 -2.19 -22.70 -31.39
N ALA A 376 -1.99 -22.91 -30.09
CA ALA A 376 -1.74 -24.24 -29.57
C ALA A 376 -3.08 -25.02 -29.63
N PRO A 377 -3.17 -26.10 -30.40
CA PRO A 377 -4.38 -26.92 -30.44
C PRO A 377 -4.60 -27.63 -29.08
N PRO A 378 -5.85 -28.02 -28.77
CA PRO A 378 -6.12 -28.88 -27.63
C PRO A 378 -5.35 -30.20 -27.77
N ALA A 379 -4.92 -30.75 -26.62
CA ALA A 379 -4.02 -31.90 -26.54
C ALA A 379 -4.41 -33.03 -27.50
N GLY A 380 -3.60 -33.24 -28.55
CA GLY A 380 -3.76 -34.33 -29.53
C GLY A 380 -3.85 -33.91 -31.01
N GLY A 381 -4.07 -32.62 -31.33
CA GLY A 381 -4.12 -32.12 -32.72
C GLY A 381 -2.79 -31.51 -33.20
N GLY A 382 -2.44 -31.68 -34.47
CA GLY A 382 -1.17 -31.21 -35.06
C GLY A 382 -0.94 -29.69 -35.02
N PHE A 383 0.33 -29.29 -35.10
CA PHE A 383 0.76 -27.88 -35.00
C PHE A 383 0.31 -27.07 -36.22
N GLY A 384 -0.50 -26.02 -36.01
CA GLY A 384 -0.93 -25.10 -37.06
C GLY A 384 -0.38 -23.69 -36.85
N VAL A 385 0.30 -23.13 -37.86
CA VAL A 385 0.73 -21.72 -37.86
C VAL A 385 -0.27 -20.90 -38.67
N GLY A 386 -0.97 -19.98 -38.02
CA GLY A 386 -1.90 -19.05 -38.67
C GLY A 386 -1.30 -17.65 -38.75
N VAL A 387 -1.09 -17.14 -39.97
CA VAL A 387 -0.75 -15.73 -40.18
C VAL A 387 -2.05 -14.94 -40.36
N ARG A 388 -2.33 -14.00 -39.45
CA ARG A 388 -3.47 -13.10 -39.59
C ARG A 388 -2.97 -11.75 -40.07
N VAL A 389 -3.22 -11.46 -41.34
CA VAL A 389 -2.94 -10.14 -41.92
C VAL A 389 -4.14 -9.25 -41.62
N PRO A 390 -3.98 -8.15 -40.86
CA PRO A 390 -5.03 -7.15 -40.74
C PRO A 390 -5.13 -6.40 -42.07
N PHE A 391 -6.33 -6.35 -42.65
CA PHE A 391 -6.66 -5.48 -43.78
C PHE A 391 -7.26 -4.17 -43.28
#